data_AF-A0A538ICQ3-F1
#
_entry.id   AF-A0A538ICQ3-F1
#
_cell.length_a   1.000
_cell.length_b   1.000
_cell.length_c   1.000
_cell.angle_alpha   90.00
_cell.angle_beta   90.00
_cell.angle_gamma   90.00
#
_symmetry.space_group_name_H-M   'P 1'
#
loop_
_entity.id
_entity.type
_entity.pdbx_description
1 polymer ?
#
loop_
_entity_poly.entity_id
_entity_poly.type
_entity_poly.pdbx_seq_one_letter_code
_entity_poly.pdbx_strand_id
1 'polypeptide(L)'
;YNQNKASFTTPKTREVRHILVNSKSLASSIARQLKNGASFAKLAKKYSKDTASAAQGGKLCVAHGGSSGACQQTVPPFDKAAFSLKTNEISQPVHSVYGWHIIQPLGAVKPSHTQTFKEVESQIEANLAQQQKQVAWSNWLAKVKKDYQGKVSFQTGYAPPATTTPTVSVPTTTTG
;
A
#
# COMPACT_ATOMS: atom_id res chain seq x y z
N TYR A 1 -17.83 -8.56 11.17
CA TYR A 1 -17.53 -7.12 11.33
C TYR A 1 -16.48 -6.84 12.39
N ASN A 2 -16.73 -7.04 13.70
CA ASN A 2 -15.77 -6.68 14.76
C ASN A 2 -14.37 -7.32 14.62
N GLN A 3 -14.31 -8.59 14.24
CA GLN A 3 -13.03 -9.30 14.00
C GLN A 3 -12.23 -8.77 12.80
N ASN A 4 -12.88 -8.06 11.87
CA ASN A 4 -12.29 -7.55 10.64
C ASN A 4 -12.45 -6.03 10.52
N LYS A 5 -12.63 -5.33 11.65
CA LYS A 5 -12.96 -3.90 11.69
C LYS A 5 -11.90 -3.04 10.98
N ALA A 6 -10.63 -3.41 11.08
CA ALA A 6 -9.52 -2.73 10.41
C ALA A 6 -9.65 -2.71 8.87
N SER A 7 -10.23 -3.76 8.28
CA SER A 7 -10.47 -3.83 6.83
C SER A 7 -11.56 -2.86 6.36
N PHE A 8 -12.37 -2.34 7.27
CA PHE A 8 -13.41 -1.34 7.03
C PHE A 8 -12.99 0.06 7.50
N THR A 9 -11.74 0.22 7.97
CA THR A 9 -11.19 1.50 8.38
C THR A 9 -10.32 2.09 7.27
N THR A 10 -10.72 3.24 6.78
CA THR A 10 -9.85 4.09 5.96
C THR A 10 -8.92 4.90 6.86
N PRO A 11 -7.59 4.89 6.62
CA PRO A 11 -6.65 5.70 7.38
C PRO A 11 -6.87 7.19 7.12
N LYS A 12 -6.40 8.03 8.04
CA LYS A 12 -6.37 9.48 7.79
C LYS A 12 -5.48 9.77 6.59
N THR A 13 -5.90 10.71 5.74
CA THR A 13 -5.18 11.07 4.51
C THR A 13 -4.87 12.56 4.46
N ARG A 14 -3.86 12.94 3.67
CA ARG A 14 -3.49 14.33 3.47
C ARG A 14 -2.86 14.54 2.11
N GLU A 15 -3.19 15.65 1.47
CA GLU A 15 -2.47 16.10 0.28
C GLU A 15 -1.23 16.89 0.70
N VAL A 16 -0.09 16.53 0.13
CA VAL A 16 1.20 17.17 0.39
C VAL A 16 1.95 17.36 -0.92
N ARG A 17 3.00 18.17 -0.89
CA ARG A 17 4.06 18.12 -1.88
C ARG A 17 5.40 17.92 -1.22
N HIS A 18 6.30 17.19 -1.87
CA HIS A 18 7.64 16.97 -1.35
C HIS A 18 8.75 17.13 -2.40
N ILE A 19 9.97 17.29 -1.92
CA ILE A 19 11.21 17.24 -2.71
C ILE A 19 12.15 16.27 -2.02
N LEU A 20 12.63 15.26 -2.75
CA LEU A 20 13.60 14.28 -2.25
C LEU A 20 15.00 14.59 -2.79
N VAL A 21 16.00 14.69 -1.92
CA VAL A 21 17.41 14.92 -2.31
C VAL A 21 18.37 14.05 -1.51
N ASN A 22 19.57 13.82 -2.05
CA ASN A 22 20.56 12.94 -1.43
C ASN A 22 21.34 13.60 -0.27
N SER A 23 21.28 14.93 -0.11
CA SER A 23 22.09 15.67 0.86
C SER A 23 21.27 16.60 1.74
N LYS A 24 21.58 16.60 3.04
CA LYS A 24 21.01 17.52 4.04
C LYS A 24 21.30 18.98 3.71
N SER A 25 22.48 19.29 3.16
CA SER A 25 22.87 20.67 2.84
C SER A 25 22.01 21.22 1.70
N LEU A 26 21.79 20.41 0.66
CA LEU A 26 20.89 20.74 -0.44
C LEU A 26 19.45 20.87 0.05
N ALA A 27 18.98 19.94 0.89
CA ALA A 27 17.63 20.02 1.45
C ALA A 27 17.40 21.29 2.26
N SER A 28 18.38 21.66 3.10
CA SER A 28 18.37 22.90 3.88
C SER A 28 18.35 24.14 3.00
N SER A 29 19.13 24.14 1.90
CA SER A 29 19.15 25.24 0.93
C SER A 29 17.80 25.42 0.25
N ILE A 30 17.19 24.30 -0.19
CA ILE A 30 15.86 24.30 -0.82
C ILE A 30 14.80 24.80 0.17
N ALA A 31 14.82 24.31 1.42
CA ALA A 31 13.88 24.76 2.45
C ALA A 31 13.98 26.28 2.70
N ARG A 32 15.18 26.87 2.69
CA ARG A 32 15.36 28.32 2.79
C ARG A 32 14.80 29.06 1.57
N GLN A 33 15.09 28.58 0.36
CA GLN A 33 14.55 29.18 -0.87
C GLN A 33 13.02 29.16 -0.88
N LEU A 34 12.40 28.06 -0.44
CA LEU A 34 10.95 27.94 -0.33
C LEU A 34 10.36 28.92 0.68
N LYS A 35 11.00 29.09 1.84
CA LYS A 35 10.59 30.10 2.84
C LYS A 35 10.72 31.53 2.31
N ASN A 36 11.65 31.77 1.39
CA ASN A 36 11.83 33.06 0.71
C ASN A 36 10.92 33.23 -0.52
N GLY A 37 9.92 32.36 -0.73
CA GLY A 37 8.94 32.50 -1.81
C GLY A 37 9.31 31.83 -3.14
N ALA A 38 10.37 31.03 -3.20
CA ALA A 38 10.69 30.28 -4.41
C ALA A 38 9.57 29.28 -4.77
N SER A 39 9.38 29.04 -6.07
CA SER A 39 8.36 28.10 -6.55
C SER A 39 8.73 26.66 -6.20
N PHE A 40 7.90 26.02 -5.38
CA PHE A 40 8.07 24.60 -5.02
C PHE A 40 8.07 23.70 -6.25
N ALA A 41 7.17 23.93 -7.20
CA ALA A 41 7.09 23.11 -8.40
C ALA A 41 8.37 23.19 -9.25
N LYS A 42 8.98 24.38 -9.37
CA LYS A 42 10.26 24.54 -10.09
C LYS A 42 11.40 23.82 -9.38
N LEU A 43 11.47 23.95 -8.05
CA LEU A 43 12.50 23.28 -7.25
C LEU A 43 12.33 21.76 -7.22
N ALA A 44 11.09 21.27 -7.16
CA ALA A 44 10.78 19.84 -7.26
C ALA A 44 11.23 19.26 -8.60
N LYS A 45 10.86 19.90 -9.72
CA LYS A 45 11.29 19.47 -11.07
C LYS A 45 12.81 19.48 -11.23
N LYS A 46 13.49 20.46 -10.63
CA LYS A 46 14.94 20.65 -10.79
C LYS A 46 15.77 19.71 -9.91
N TYR A 47 15.35 19.49 -8.67
CA TYR A 47 16.20 18.84 -7.66
C TYR A 47 15.63 17.52 -7.14
N SER A 48 14.32 17.28 -7.24
CA SER A 48 13.73 16.08 -6.65
C SER A 48 14.21 14.82 -7.36
N LYS A 49 14.65 13.84 -6.57
CA LYS A 49 14.95 12.48 -7.00
C LYS A 49 13.71 11.60 -7.11
N ASP A 50 12.58 12.04 -6.55
CA ASP A 50 11.31 11.35 -6.74
C ASP A 50 10.72 11.68 -8.11
N THR A 51 10.98 10.82 -9.09
CA THR A 51 10.49 10.97 -10.46
C THR A 51 8.98 10.83 -10.58
N ALA A 52 8.31 10.17 -9.61
CA ALA A 52 6.87 9.95 -9.66
C ALA A 52 6.07 11.22 -9.39
N SER A 53 6.58 12.11 -8.54
CA SER A 53 5.91 13.38 -8.19
C SER A 53 6.60 14.64 -8.72
N ALA A 54 7.89 14.58 -9.09
CA ALA A 54 8.66 15.75 -9.53
C ALA A 54 7.98 16.52 -10.67
N ALA A 55 7.46 15.82 -11.67
CA ALA A 55 6.80 16.41 -12.85
C ALA A 55 5.53 17.21 -12.47
N GLN A 56 4.81 16.76 -11.44
CA GLN A 56 3.61 17.40 -10.88
C GLN A 56 3.95 18.40 -9.75
N GLY A 57 5.22 18.79 -9.63
CA GLY A 57 5.67 19.75 -8.62
C GLY A 57 5.75 19.17 -7.21
N GLY A 58 6.02 17.87 -7.11
CA GLY A 58 6.20 17.13 -5.86
C GLY A 58 4.90 16.66 -5.22
N LYS A 59 3.74 16.89 -5.84
CA LYS A 59 2.42 16.61 -5.24
C LYS A 59 2.19 15.11 -5.08
N LEU A 60 1.74 14.69 -3.91
CA LEU A 60 1.15 13.37 -3.68
C LEU A 60 0.03 13.42 -2.63
N CYS A 61 -0.85 12.41 -2.66
CA CYS A 61 -1.69 12.11 -1.52
C CYS A 61 -1.00 11.06 -0.64
N VAL A 62 -1.00 11.28 0.68
CA VAL A 62 -0.45 10.34 1.67
C VAL A 62 -1.53 9.82 2.58
N ALA A 63 -1.41 8.54 2.96
CA ALA A 63 -2.22 7.88 3.96
C ALA A 63 -1.34 7.49 5.14
N HIS A 64 -1.80 7.78 6.36
CA HIS A 64 -1.04 7.51 7.57
C HIS A 64 -0.99 6.02 7.87
N GLY A 65 0.22 5.46 7.96
CA GLY A 65 0.43 4.04 8.28
C GLY A 65 -0.18 3.04 7.29
N GLY A 66 -0.51 3.44 6.06
CA GLY A 66 -1.10 2.54 5.07
C GLY A 66 -1.38 3.24 3.73
N SER A 67 -2.25 2.67 2.91
CA SER A 67 -2.66 3.22 1.61
C SER A 67 -4.18 3.31 1.54
N SER A 68 -4.73 4.29 0.82
CA SER A 68 -6.18 4.46 0.64
C SER A 68 -6.48 5.22 -0.64
N GLY A 69 -7.21 4.60 -1.57
CA GLY A 69 -7.49 5.19 -2.88
C GLY A 69 -6.20 5.59 -3.60
N ALA A 70 -6.11 6.86 -4.02
CA ALA A 70 -4.92 7.44 -4.65
C ALA A 70 -3.79 7.81 -3.64
N CYS A 71 -4.03 7.63 -2.34
CA CYS A 71 -3.11 8.03 -1.28
C CYS A 71 -2.18 6.88 -0.89
N GLN A 72 -0.89 7.15 -0.89
CA GLN A 72 0.16 6.15 -0.72
C GLN A 72 0.68 6.11 0.71
N GLN A 73 1.16 4.94 1.11
CA GLN A 73 1.94 4.78 2.32
C GLN A 73 3.30 5.47 2.16
N THR A 74 3.72 6.15 3.22
CA THR A 74 5.05 6.77 3.30
C THR A 74 5.87 6.21 4.45
N VAL A 75 7.17 6.52 4.44
CA VAL A 75 8.09 6.11 5.51
C VAL A 75 7.75 6.83 6.82
N PRO A 76 7.95 6.19 8.00
CA PRO A 76 7.57 6.77 9.29
C PRO A 76 8.00 8.22 9.55
N PRO A 77 9.25 8.65 9.24
CA PRO A 77 9.65 10.05 9.46
C PRO A 77 8.92 11.03 8.53
N PHE A 78 8.61 10.62 7.29
CA PHE A 78 7.82 11.40 6.35
C PHE A 78 6.39 11.55 6.87
N ASP A 79 5.78 10.43 7.24
CA ASP A 79 4.40 10.36 7.73
C ASP A 79 4.20 11.28 8.94
N LYS A 80 5.10 11.19 9.93
CA LYS A 80 5.10 12.06 11.10
C LYS A 80 5.13 13.55 10.70
N ALA A 81 6.03 13.95 9.81
CA ALA A 81 6.11 15.34 9.38
C ALA A 81 4.86 15.77 8.59
N ALA A 82 4.39 14.94 7.66
CA ALA A 82 3.22 15.23 6.84
C ALA A 82 1.95 15.47 7.65
N PHE A 83 1.76 14.77 8.77
CA PHE A 83 0.57 14.91 9.63
C PHE A 83 0.74 15.86 10.82
N SER A 84 1.96 16.20 11.23
CA SER A 84 2.21 17.16 12.32
C SER A 84 2.28 18.63 11.87
N LEU A 85 2.62 18.90 10.61
CA LEU A 85 2.78 20.27 10.10
C LEU A 85 1.44 20.98 9.87
N LYS A 86 1.42 22.31 9.99
CA LYS A 86 0.26 23.12 9.58
C LYS A 86 0.16 23.14 8.05
N THR A 87 -1.05 23.42 7.55
CA THR A 87 -1.27 23.57 6.11
C THR A 87 -0.38 24.70 5.58
N ASN A 88 0.25 24.47 4.44
CA ASN A 88 1.24 25.32 3.78
C ASN A 88 2.57 25.53 4.53
N GLU A 89 2.79 24.91 5.69
CA GLU A 89 4.06 24.99 6.41
C GLU A 89 5.16 24.18 5.72
N ILE A 90 6.37 24.76 5.58
CA ILE A 90 7.53 24.08 5.02
C ILE A 90 8.27 23.33 6.15
N SER A 91 8.42 22.02 5.99
CA SER A 91 9.15 21.19 6.94
C SER A 91 10.63 21.57 7.04
N GLN A 92 11.24 21.23 8.18
CA GLN A 92 12.69 21.04 8.22
C GLN A 92 13.08 19.82 7.38
N PRO A 93 14.34 19.68 6.94
CA PRO A 93 14.79 18.49 6.23
C PRO A 93 14.53 17.21 7.03
N VAL A 94 13.73 16.30 6.48
CA VAL A 94 13.35 15.04 7.10
C VAL A 94 14.20 13.92 6.51
N HIS A 95 14.94 13.21 7.36
CA HIS A 95 15.78 12.08 6.91
C HIS A 95 14.97 10.79 6.78
N SER A 96 15.28 10.00 5.75
CA SER A 96 14.70 8.68 5.50
C SER A 96 15.72 7.77 4.80
N VAL A 97 15.35 6.51 4.62
CA VAL A 97 16.13 5.54 3.82
C VAL A 97 16.35 5.96 2.36
N TYR A 98 15.50 6.84 1.81
CA TYR A 98 15.64 7.35 0.44
C TYR A 98 16.47 8.63 0.34
N GLY A 99 16.87 9.22 1.47
CA GLY A 99 17.52 10.52 1.55
C GLY A 99 16.71 11.54 2.34
N TRP A 100 16.82 12.81 1.95
CA TRP A 100 16.29 13.97 2.66
C TRP A 100 15.06 14.54 1.96
N HIS A 101 13.99 14.72 2.72
CA HIS A 101 12.71 15.24 2.23
C HIS A 101 12.46 16.65 2.74
N ILE A 102 11.92 17.51 1.87
CA ILE A 102 11.26 18.75 2.24
C ILE A 102 9.79 18.60 1.94
N ILE A 103 8.94 18.75 2.94
CA ILE A 103 7.51 18.42 2.86
C ILE A 103 6.72 19.71 3.10
N GLN A 104 5.64 19.89 2.32
CA GLN A 104 4.68 20.94 2.53
C GLN A 104 3.27 20.38 2.40
N PRO A 105 2.45 20.41 3.46
CA PRO A 105 1.05 20.02 3.35
C PRO A 105 0.25 21.04 2.55
N LEU A 106 -0.61 20.57 1.64
CA LEU A 106 -1.44 21.40 0.78
C LEU A 106 -2.87 21.60 1.32
N GLY A 107 -3.30 20.71 2.20
CA GLY A 107 -4.64 20.76 2.79
C GLY A 107 -4.69 20.28 4.24
N ALA A 108 -5.89 20.34 4.81
CA ALA A 108 -6.19 19.76 6.12
C ALA A 108 -6.08 18.23 6.08
N VAL A 109 -5.88 17.64 7.26
CA VAL A 109 -5.94 16.19 7.44
C VAL A 109 -7.38 15.74 7.26
N LYS A 110 -7.62 14.82 6.32
CA LYS A 110 -8.88 14.10 6.21
C LYS A 110 -8.87 12.99 7.27
N PRO A 111 -9.81 12.98 8.23
CA PRO A 111 -9.79 12.04 9.34
C PRO A 111 -9.97 10.60 8.86
N SER A 112 -9.51 9.64 9.66
CA SER A 112 -9.81 8.24 9.43
C SER A 112 -11.31 8.00 9.57
N HIS A 113 -11.89 7.20 8.69
CA HIS A 113 -13.30 6.83 8.75
C HIS A 113 -13.43 5.31 8.78
N THR A 114 -14.20 4.79 9.74
CA THR A 114 -14.55 3.38 9.80
C THR A 114 -15.99 3.23 9.36
N GLN A 115 -16.21 2.49 8.28
CA GLN A 115 -17.55 2.17 7.81
C GLN A 115 -18.29 1.40 8.90
N THR A 116 -19.54 1.74 9.14
CA THR A 116 -20.42 1.08 10.10
C THR A 116 -20.81 -0.31 9.63
N PHE A 117 -21.25 -1.17 10.55
CA PHE A 117 -21.72 -2.51 10.20
C PHE A 117 -22.81 -2.48 9.12
N LYS A 118 -23.78 -1.56 9.24
CA LYS A 118 -24.89 -1.41 8.30
C LYS A 118 -24.44 -1.09 6.88
N GLU A 119 -23.36 -0.32 6.72
CA GLU A 119 -22.83 0.04 5.40
C GLU A 119 -22.12 -1.12 4.71
N VAL A 120 -21.61 -2.09 5.49
CA VAL A 120 -20.83 -3.22 4.96
C VAL A 120 -21.52 -4.57 5.16
N GLU A 121 -22.74 -4.59 5.70
CA GLU A 121 -23.49 -5.81 6.04
C GLU A 121 -23.67 -6.70 4.81
N SER A 122 -24.25 -6.16 3.73
CA SER A 122 -24.45 -6.92 2.48
C SER A 122 -23.14 -7.41 1.87
N GLN A 123 -22.06 -6.63 2.02
CA GLN A 123 -20.73 -7.04 1.53
C GLN A 123 -20.14 -8.16 2.39
N ILE A 124 -20.32 -8.10 3.70
CA ILE A 124 -19.90 -9.16 4.63
C ILE A 124 -20.68 -10.44 4.34
N GLU A 125 -21.99 -10.37 4.18
CA GLU A 125 -22.84 -11.51 3.86
C GLU A 125 -22.44 -12.17 2.53
N ALA A 126 -22.26 -11.37 1.47
CA ALA A 126 -21.81 -11.87 0.18
C ALA A 126 -20.44 -12.55 0.26
N ASN A 127 -19.49 -11.95 0.99
CA ASN A 127 -18.17 -12.54 1.20
C ASN A 127 -18.24 -13.85 1.97
N LEU A 128 -19.02 -13.92 3.05
CA LEU A 128 -19.20 -15.13 3.85
C LEU A 128 -19.89 -16.24 3.04
N ALA A 129 -20.92 -15.91 2.27
CA ALA A 129 -21.58 -16.87 1.38
C ALA A 129 -20.62 -17.43 0.33
N GLN A 130 -19.78 -16.58 -0.25
CA GLN A 130 -18.76 -17.01 -1.22
C GLN A 130 -17.67 -17.88 -0.57
N GLN A 131 -17.23 -17.53 0.65
CA GLN A 131 -16.29 -18.35 1.41
C GLN A 131 -16.88 -19.73 1.73
N GLN A 132 -18.15 -19.81 2.15
CA GLN A 132 -18.81 -21.09 2.41
C GLN A 132 -18.93 -21.94 1.15
N LYS A 133 -19.26 -21.34 -0.01
CA LYS A 133 -19.27 -22.04 -1.30
C LYS A 133 -17.89 -22.57 -1.68
N GLN A 134 -16.83 -21.78 -1.49
CA GLN A 134 -15.45 -22.20 -1.74
C GLN A 134 -15.04 -23.38 -0.84
N VAL A 135 -15.38 -23.32 0.45
CA VAL A 135 -15.12 -24.43 1.39
C VAL A 135 -15.89 -25.69 0.97
N ALA A 136 -17.18 -25.57 0.66
CA ALA A 136 -18.00 -26.70 0.21
C ALA A 136 -17.47 -27.31 -1.10
N TRP A 137 -17.07 -26.48 -2.07
CA TRP A 137 -16.45 -26.91 -3.32
C TRP A 137 -15.12 -27.63 -3.10
N SER A 138 -14.24 -27.07 -2.25
CA SER A 138 -12.96 -27.70 -1.90
C SER A 138 -13.16 -29.08 -1.26
N ASN A 139 -14.11 -29.18 -0.32
CA ASN A 139 -14.45 -30.44 0.33
C ASN A 139 -15.04 -31.46 -0.66
N TRP A 140 -15.97 -31.02 -1.53
CA TRP A 140 -16.51 -31.85 -2.59
C TRP A 140 -15.42 -32.33 -3.55
N LEU A 141 -14.53 -31.44 -4.00
CA LEU A 141 -13.43 -31.76 -4.90
C LEU A 141 -12.44 -32.74 -4.26
N ALA A 142 -12.11 -32.56 -2.98
CA ALA A 142 -11.28 -33.49 -2.24
C ALA A 142 -11.93 -34.89 -2.17
N LYS A 143 -13.24 -34.94 -1.93
CA LYS A 143 -14.01 -36.19 -1.92
C LYS A 143 -14.06 -36.84 -3.30
N VAL A 144 -14.39 -36.10 -4.36
CA VAL A 144 -14.40 -36.61 -5.74
C VAL A 144 -13.02 -37.09 -6.15
N LYS A 145 -11.96 -36.32 -5.85
CA LYS A 145 -10.59 -36.74 -6.13
C LYS A 145 -10.27 -38.06 -5.43
N LYS A 146 -10.60 -38.21 -4.14
CA LYS A 146 -10.43 -39.47 -3.40
C LYS A 146 -11.24 -40.64 -4.01
N ASP A 147 -12.50 -40.40 -4.36
CA ASP A 147 -13.42 -41.42 -4.86
C ASP A 147 -13.07 -41.89 -6.28
N TYR A 148 -12.43 -41.03 -7.08
CA TYR A 148 -12.14 -41.28 -8.49
C TYR A 148 -10.64 -41.42 -8.81
N GLN A 149 -9.73 -41.18 -7.86
CA GLN A 149 -8.27 -41.31 -8.03
C GLN A 149 -7.81 -42.68 -8.57
N GLY A 150 -8.58 -43.75 -8.34
CA GLY A 150 -8.31 -45.09 -8.86
C GLY A 150 -9.22 -45.55 -10.01
N LYS A 151 -10.14 -44.70 -10.48
CA LYS A 151 -11.14 -45.02 -11.53
C LYS A 151 -11.01 -44.15 -12.79
N VAL A 152 -10.10 -43.18 -12.78
CA VAL A 152 -9.78 -42.35 -13.94
C VAL A 152 -8.80 -43.11 -14.81
N SER A 153 -9.27 -43.67 -15.93
CA SER A 153 -8.42 -44.19 -17.01
C SER A 153 -8.42 -43.21 -18.18
N PHE A 154 -7.25 -42.90 -18.71
CA PHE A 154 -7.15 -42.14 -19.96
C PHE A 154 -7.50 -43.06 -21.13
N GLN A 155 -8.23 -42.52 -22.12
CA GLN A 155 -8.49 -43.23 -23.36
C GLN A 155 -7.16 -43.49 -24.07
N THR A 156 -7.00 -44.67 -24.69
CA THR A 156 -5.75 -45.09 -25.35
C THR A 156 -5.24 -44.01 -26.32
N GLY A 157 -4.03 -43.50 -26.10
CA GLY A 157 -3.44 -42.41 -26.90
C GLY A 157 -3.62 -40.99 -26.35
N TYR A 158 -4.40 -40.79 -25.28
CA TYR A 158 -4.67 -39.49 -24.65
C TYR A 158 -4.21 -39.41 -23.18
N ALA A 159 -3.20 -40.20 -22.80
CA ALA A 159 -2.57 -40.03 -21.49
C ALA A 159 -1.86 -38.66 -21.44
N PRO A 160 -2.14 -37.81 -20.44
CA PRO A 160 -1.40 -36.57 -20.27
C PRO A 160 0.07 -36.92 -20.04
N PRO A 161 1.02 -36.12 -20.56
CA PRO A 161 2.42 -36.30 -20.24
C PRO A 161 2.59 -36.34 -18.72
N ALA A 162 3.43 -37.25 -18.23
CA ALA A 162 3.70 -37.39 -16.81
C ALA A 162 4.00 -36.00 -16.22
N THR A 163 3.20 -35.58 -15.25
CA THR A 163 3.43 -34.32 -14.53
C THR A 163 4.73 -34.46 -13.76
N THR A 164 5.86 -34.10 -14.38
CA THR A 164 7.09 -33.76 -13.65
C THR A 164 6.88 -32.40 -13.01
N THR A 165 5.97 -32.31 -12.05
CA THR A 165 5.98 -31.21 -11.10
C THR A 165 6.96 -31.62 -10.01
N PRO A 166 8.18 -31.05 -9.95
CA PRO A 166 9.04 -31.26 -8.80
C PRO A 166 8.24 -30.84 -7.56
N THR A 167 8.10 -31.78 -6.63
CA THR A 167 7.59 -31.48 -5.30
C THR A 167 8.66 -30.61 -4.64
N VAL A 168 8.51 -29.28 -4.73
CA VAL A 168 9.30 -28.38 -3.89
C VAL A 168 8.68 -28.45 -2.51
N SER A 169 9.13 -29.45 -1.75
CA SER A 169 9.09 -29.42 -0.29
C SER A 169 9.84 -28.18 0.17
N VAL A 170 9.12 -27.15 0.62
CA VAL A 170 9.72 -26.02 1.33
C VAL A 170 9.96 -26.48 2.77
N PRO A 171 11.20 -26.61 3.25
CA PRO A 171 11.46 -26.88 4.66
C PRO A 171 11.13 -25.63 5.48
N THR A 172 10.27 -25.79 6.47
CA THR A 172 10.11 -24.87 7.59
C THR A 172 11.43 -24.85 8.37
N THR A 173 12.15 -23.73 8.38
CA THR A 173 13.30 -23.55 9.28
C THR A 173 13.03 -22.40 10.23
N THR A 174 12.87 -22.79 11.50
CA THR A 174 12.84 -21.94 12.69
C THR A 174 14.28 -21.58 13.10
N THR A 175 14.50 -20.30 13.35
CA THR A 175 15.42 -19.61 14.29
C THR A 175 16.79 -20.20 14.68
N GLY A 176 17.80 -19.33 14.56
CA GLY A 176 18.97 -19.21 15.43
C GLY A 176 19.47 -17.77 15.38
#